data_AF-A0A4Y2L634-F1
#
_entry.id   AF-A0A4Y2L634-F1
#
_cell.length_a   1.000
_cell.length_b   1.000
_cell.length_c   1.000
_cell.angle_alpha   90.00
_cell.angle_beta   90.00
_cell.angle_gamma   90.00
#
_symmetry.space_group_name_H-M   'P 1'
#
loop_
_entity.id
_entity.type
_entity.pdbx_description
1 polymer ?
#
loop_
_entity_poly.entity_id
_entity_poly.type
_entity_poly.pdbx_seq_one_letter_code
_entity_poly.pdbx_strand_id
1 'polypeptide(L)'
;MALYIITQSSFYAILCASFVGTNTCSLLLWYAVHRRRTDIGQFFFQSFRISFLLPKIQNIPQRTINLCLIFSTLIPIISAILSTAFLHDAVDEHKEFYNFFIDFKDHEVSGYIFRAILGTLCFISVFGFPAFIAVVCGTIYYHYSELLSGFCGKITDYGKKNICHELSLKLMKCHEFLCRMSLEIEDTLSLIVLILLCCQTLSMYIALSSLVLFNFNNAPASIKWQCIPAVTLIPASLIGVNLCASRISSQIECIQASLQTVRNNLFAKSETHGKIVSFLGMMMETKFAPMTAGGVLELKKGLILTVFGSLFTYGLLIINIKNE
;
A
#
# COMPACT_ATOMS: atom_id res chain seq x y z
N MET A 1 -13.01 41.53 9.10
CA MET A 1 -12.93 40.81 10.40
C MET A 1 -14.01 39.73 10.53
N ALA A 2 -15.31 40.04 10.37
CA ALA A 2 -16.37 39.02 10.45
C ALA A 2 -16.28 37.91 9.38
N LEU A 3 -15.97 38.26 8.12
CA LEU A 3 -15.77 37.26 7.05
C LEU A 3 -14.62 36.30 7.35
N TYR A 4 -13.54 36.82 7.96
CA TYR A 4 -12.35 36.04 8.34
C TYR A 4 -12.66 35.02 9.43
N ILE A 5 -13.44 35.42 10.44
CA ILE A 5 -13.88 34.54 11.54
C ILE A 5 -14.81 33.43 11.02
N ILE A 6 -15.71 33.74 10.09
CA ILE A 6 -16.61 32.75 9.47
C ILE A 6 -15.80 31.74 8.63
N THR A 7 -14.84 32.21 7.83
CA THR A 7 -13.97 31.31 7.06
C THR A 7 -13.11 30.43 7.96
N GLN A 8 -12.63 30.96 9.09
CA GLN A 8 -11.80 30.23 10.04
C GLN A 8 -12.61 29.16 10.78
N SER A 9 -13.80 29.48 11.29
CA SER A 9 -14.70 28.51 11.93
C SER A 9 -15.13 27.38 10.98
N SER A 10 -15.49 27.72 9.74
CA SER A 10 -15.84 26.71 8.72
C SER A 10 -14.67 25.77 8.39
N PHE A 11 -13.43 26.27 8.45
CA PHE A 11 -12.23 25.49 8.20
C PHE A 11 -11.96 24.48 9.31
N TYR A 12 -12.11 24.85 10.58
CA TYR A 12 -11.98 23.88 11.69
C TYR A 12 -13.04 22.79 11.63
N ALA A 13 -14.28 23.13 11.23
CA ALA A 13 -15.31 22.13 11.01
C ALA A 13 -14.92 21.13 9.91
N ILE A 14 -14.34 21.62 8.81
CA ILE A 14 -13.83 20.77 7.72
C ILE A 14 -12.67 19.91 8.18
N LEU A 15 -11.71 20.45 8.95
CA LEU A 15 -10.60 19.70 9.54
C LEU A 15 -11.09 18.60 10.48
N CYS A 16 -12.06 18.91 11.35
CA CYS A 16 -12.65 17.93 12.26
C CYS A 16 -13.38 16.83 11.50
N ALA A 17 -14.23 17.19 10.52
CA ALA A 17 -14.92 16.22 9.68
C ALA A 17 -13.93 15.34 8.89
N SER A 18 -12.87 15.95 8.37
CA SER A 18 -11.77 15.26 7.68
C SER A 18 -11.05 14.28 8.59
N PHE A 19 -10.78 14.68 9.83
CA PHE A 19 -10.13 13.86 10.84
C PHE A 19 -11.01 12.68 11.29
N VAL A 20 -12.30 12.92 11.50
CA VAL A 20 -13.28 11.85 11.78
C VAL A 20 -13.35 10.89 10.59
N GLY A 21 -13.37 11.42 9.37
CA GLY A 21 -13.35 10.64 8.13
C GLY A 21 -12.13 9.73 8.02
N THR A 22 -10.93 10.26 8.23
CA THR A 22 -9.69 9.47 8.15
C THR A 22 -9.61 8.41 9.24
N ASN A 23 -10.01 8.71 10.48
CA ASN A 23 -10.07 7.69 11.54
C ASN A 23 -11.11 6.61 11.27
N THR A 24 -12.26 6.98 10.70
CA THR A 24 -13.28 6.00 10.27
C THR A 24 -12.72 5.09 9.18
N CYS A 25 -11.98 5.63 8.22
CA CYS A 25 -11.28 4.84 7.20
C CYS A 25 -10.23 3.90 7.82
N SER A 26 -9.43 4.36 8.79
CA SER A 26 -8.48 3.50 9.52
C SER A 26 -9.19 2.38 10.28
N LEU A 27 -10.34 2.64 10.90
CA LEU A 27 -11.17 1.63 11.55
C LEU A 27 -11.73 0.60 10.55
N LEU A 28 -12.21 1.06 9.39
CA LEU A 28 -12.65 0.17 8.31
C LEU A 28 -11.50 -0.70 7.79
N LEU A 29 -10.31 -0.12 7.66
CA LEU A 29 -9.09 -0.84 7.28
C LEU A 29 -8.73 -1.89 8.32
N TRP A 30 -8.79 -1.54 9.60
CA TRP A 30 -8.56 -2.47 10.70
C TRP A 30 -9.55 -3.63 10.67
N TYR A 31 -10.83 -3.35 10.50
CA TYR A 31 -11.87 -4.37 10.41
C TYR A 31 -11.65 -5.29 9.20
N ALA A 32 -11.32 -4.74 8.02
CA ALA A 32 -11.05 -5.51 6.82
C ALA A 32 -9.85 -6.45 7.00
N VAL A 33 -8.76 -5.97 7.57
CA VAL A 33 -7.56 -6.77 7.88
C VAL A 33 -7.88 -7.84 8.92
N HIS A 34 -8.59 -7.47 9.99
CA HIS A 34 -8.95 -8.38 11.07
C HIS A 34 -9.80 -9.54 10.54
N ARG A 35 -10.80 -9.25 9.70
CA ARG A 35 -11.66 -10.26 9.07
C ARG A 35 -10.89 -11.25 8.20
N ARG A 36 -9.79 -10.82 7.58
CA ARG A 36 -8.96 -11.63 6.66
C ARG A 36 -7.68 -12.17 7.29
N ARG A 37 -7.50 -12.04 8.61
CA ARG A 37 -6.26 -12.42 9.31
C ARG A 37 -5.90 -13.90 9.12
N THR A 38 -6.89 -14.80 9.18
CA THR A 38 -6.69 -16.24 9.00
C THR A 38 -6.20 -16.55 7.59
N ASP A 39 -6.79 -15.91 6.59
CA ASP A 39 -6.48 -16.11 5.17
C ASP A 39 -5.05 -15.62 4.87
N ILE A 40 -4.67 -14.46 5.42
CA ILE A 40 -3.30 -13.93 5.34
C ILE A 40 -2.30 -14.91 5.98
N GLY A 41 -2.61 -15.45 7.16
CA GLY A 41 -1.76 -16.44 7.84
C GLY A 41 -1.60 -17.73 7.02
N GLN A 42 -2.71 -18.22 6.46
CA GLN A 42 -2.72 -19.40 5.60
C GLN A 42 -1.89 -19.16 4.33
N PHE A 43 -1.95 -17.98 3.73
CA PHE A 43 -1.12 -17.61 2.59
C PHE A 43 0.37 -17.75 2.89
N PHE A 44 0.85 -17.20 4.01
CA PHE A 44 2.28 -17.33 4.40
C PHE A 44 2.69 -18.79 4.58
N PHE A 45 1.84 -19.60 5.19
CA PHE A 45 2.10 -21.03 5.37
C PHE A 45 2.19 -21.77 4.02
N GLN A 46 1.22 -21.53 3.13
CA GLN A 46 1.23 -22.12 1.79
C GLN A 46 2.46 -21.69 0.98
N SER A 47 2.79 -20.40 1.03
CA SER A 47 3.93 -19.84 0.33
C SER A 47 5.26 -20.42 0.81
N PHE A 48 5.41 -20.60 2.13
CA PHE A 48 6.59 -21.25 2.70
C PHE A 48 6.75 -22.68 2.19
N ARG A 49 5.67 -23.46 2.10
CA ARG A 49 5.70 -24.84 1.58
C ARG A 49 6.18 -24.92 0.13
N ILE A 50 5.76 -23.99 -0.71
CA ILE A 50 6.18 -23.93 -2.11
C ILE A 50 7.61 -23.44 -2.25
N SER A 51 8.05 -22.55 -1.35
CA SER A 51 9.38 -21.99 -1.44
C SER A 51 10.46 -23.09 -1.39
N PHE A 52 10.20 -24.17 -0.65
CA PHE A 52 11.02 -25.37 -0.65
C PHE A 52 11.13 -26.06 -2.03
N LEU A 53 10.09 -25.99 -2.84
CA LEU A 53 10.08 -26.55 -4.19
C LEU A 53 10.82 -25.65 -5.20
N LEU A 54 10.99 -24.35 -4.91
CA LEU A 54 11.57 -23.34 -5.79
C LEU A 54 12.91 -22.84 -5.21
N PRO A 55 14.02 -23.58 -5.42
CA PRO A 55 15.31 -23.34 -4.74
C PRO A 55 15.99 -22.00 -5.09
N LYS A 56 15.43 -21.23 -6.02
CA LYS A 56 16.00 -19.96 -6.50
C LYS A 56 15.35 -18.73 -5.86
N ILE A 57 14.47 -18.89 -4.88
CA ILE A 57 13.92 -17.75 -4.15
C ILE A 57 15.05 -17.14 -3.33
N GLN A 58 15.59 -16.02 -3.83
CA GLN A 58 16.55 -15.23 -3.09
C GLN A 58 15.90 -14.78 -1.77
N ASN A 59 16.72 -14.71 -0.73
CA ASN A 59 16.33 -14.26 0.61
C ASN A 59 15.41 -13.03 0.49
N ILE A 60 14.18 -13.16 1.00
CA ILE A 60 13.27 -12.01 1.18
C ILE A 60 14.12 -10.92 1.84
N PRO A 61 14.08 -9.66 1.35
CA PRO A 61 14.91 -8.59 1.90
C PRO A 61 14.39 -8.18 3.29
N GLN A 62 14.64 -9.03 4.29
CA GLN A 62 14.23 -8.85 5.69
C GLN A 62 14.72 -7.50 6.21
N ARG A 63 15.94 -7.09 5.81
CA ARG A 63 16.49 -5.78 6.16
C ARG A 63 15.63 -4.63 5.65
N THR A 64 15.18 -4.68 4.40
CA THR A 64 14.34 -3.62 3.82
C THR A 64 12.97 -3.58 4.49
N ILE A 65 12.34 -4.74 4.70
CA ILE A 65 11.04 -4.82 5.39
C ILE A 65 11.15 -4.27 6.80
N ASN A 66 12.17 -4.69 7.57
CA ASN A 66 12.41 -4.20 8.93
C ASN A 66 12.65 -2.70 8.96
N LEU A 67 13.42 -2.16 8.00
CA LEU A 67 13.60 -0.72 7.87
C LEU A 67 12.28 -0.01 7.59
N CYS A 68 11.47 -0.50 6.65
CA CYS A 68 10.14 0.06 6.37
C CYS A 68 9.23 0.05 7.59
N LEU A 69 9.24 -1.03 8.39
CA LEU A 69 8.47 -1.13 9.64
C LEU A 69 8.96 -0.12 10.70
N ILE A 70 10.28 0.02 10.85
CA ILE A 70 10.89 1.01 11.74
C ILE A 70 10.49 2.43 11.31
N PHE A 71 10.59 2.77 10.03
CA PHE A 71 10.18 4.10 9.54
C PHE A 71 8.67 4.34 9.70
N SER A 72 7.84 3.34 9.43
CA SER A 72 6.37 3.44 9.57
C SER A 72 5.93 3.66 11.01
N THR A 73 6.75 3.27 11.99
CA THR A 73 6.47 3.47 13.43
C THR A 73 7.14 4.72 13.99
N LEU A 74 8.40 4.99 13.64
CA LEU A 74 9.14 6.13 14.17
C LEU A 74 8.63 7.48 13.63
N ILE A 75 8.33 7.58 12.33
CA ILE A 75 7.92 8.85 11.71
C ILE A 75 6.65 9.41 12.37
N PRO A 76 5.55 8.64 12.55
CA PRO A 76 4.35 9.16 13.20
C PRO A 76 4.59 9.54 14.66
N ILE A 77 5.36 8.73 15.41
CA ILE A 77 5.67 9.00 16.83
C ILE A 77 6.47 10.30 16.97
N ILE A 78 7.56 10.45 16.21
CA ILE A 78 8.40 11.65 16.25
C ILE A 78 7.58 12.87 15.83
N SER A 79 6.77 12.74 14.78
CA SER A 79 5.91 13.83 14.30
C SER A 79 4.85 14.23 15.32
N ALA A 80 4.27 13.26 16.05
CA ALA A 80 3.31 13.54 17.12
C ALA A 80 3.96 14.25 18.31
N ILE A 81 5.14 13.79 18.77
CA ILE A 81 5.88 14.41 19.87
C ILE A 81 6.26 15.85 19.51
N LEU A 82 6.77 16.07 18.30
CA LEU A 82 7.15 17.42 17.86
C LEU A 82 5.94 18.31 17.64
N SER A 83 4.87 17.80 17.02
CA SER A 83 3.63 18.55 16.82
C SER A 83 3.02 19.00 18.15
N THR A 84 3.04 18.14 19.16
CA THR A 84 2.54 18.44 20.52
C THR A 84 3.47 19.36 21.30
N ALA A 85 4.79 19.23 21.16
CA ALA A 85 5.76 20.14 21.75
C ALA A 85 5.63 21.58 21.21
N PHE A 86 5.41 21.74 19.90
CA PHE A 86 5.21 23.04 19.25
C PHE A 86 3.76 23.56 19.30
N LEU A 87 2.86 22.85 19.99
CA LEU A 87 1.46 23.26 20.10
C LEU A 87 1.27 24.48 21.01
N HIS A 88 2.22 24.76 21.92
CA HIS A 88 2.17 25.96 22.76
C HIS A 88 2.11 27.24 21.92
N ASP A 89 2.82 27.26 20.78
CA ASP A 89 2.92 28.41 19.89
C ASP A 89 1.76 28.49 18.87
N ALA A 90 0.81 27.54 18.91
CA ALA A 90 -0.32 27.50 17.98
C ALA A 90 -1.46 28.43 18.40
N VAL A 91 -2.35 28.74 17.46
CA VAL A 91 -3.61 29.48 17.71
C VAL A 91 -4.51 28.68 18.64
N ASP A 92 -5.25 29.35 19.54
CA ASP A 92 -6.02 28.70 20.62
C ASP A 92 -7.04 27.67 20.11
N GLU A 93 -7.70 27.93 18.99
CA GLU A 93 -8.62 26.98 18.34
C GLU A 93 -7.93 25.65 17.95
N HIS A 94 -6.64 25.69 17.57
CA HIS A 94 -5.87 24.49 17.29
C HIS A 94 -5.47 23.75 18.56
N LYS A 95 -5.25 24.46 19.67
CA LYS A 95 -5.02 23.85 21.00
C LYS A 95 -6.28 23.15 21.50
N GLU A 96 -7.44 23.78 21.35
CA GLU A 96 -8.73 23.24 21.76
C GLU A 96 -9.03 21.89 21.08
N PHE A 97 -8.66 21.75 19.79
CA PHE A 97 -8.79 20.48 19.06
C PHE A 97 -8.03 19.33 19.73
N TYR A 98 -6.76 19.54 20.09
CA TYR A 98 -5.95 18.53 20.78
C TYR A 98 -6.33 18.35 22.26
N ASN A 99 -7.14 19.25 22.81
CA ASN A 99 -7.70 19.16 24.16
C ASN A 99 -9.08 18.48 24.18
N PHE A 100 -9.67 18.12 23.04
CA PHE A 100 -11.09 17.76 22.94
C PHE A 100 -12.01 18.78 23.61
N PHE A 101 -11.67 20.07 23.52
CA PHE A 101 -12.43 21.15 24.16
C PHE A 101 -12.52 21.03 25.69
N ILE A 102 -11.64 20.24 26.32
CA ILE A 102 -11.48 20.20 27.77
C ILE A 102 -10.53 21.33 28.16
N ASP A 103 -11.00 22.23 29.02
CA ASP A 103 -10.21 23.36 29.50
C ASP A 103 -9.17 22.87 30.54
N PHE A 104 -7.98 22.56 30.04
CA PHE A 104 -6.80 22.34 30.87
C PHE A 104 -6.09 23.68 31.03
N LYS A 105 -5.85 24.11 32.28
CA LYS A 105 -4.99 25.28 32.53
C LYS A 105 -3.66 25.09 31.79
N ASP A 106 -3.29 26.08 30.98
CA ASP A 106 -2.23 26.00 29.95
C ASP A 106 -0.82 25.61 30.43
N HIS A 107 -0.62 25.42 31.75
CA HIS A 107 0.65 25.06 32.35
C HIS A 107 0.59 23.83 33.27
N GLU A 108 -0.53 23.10 33.31
CA GLU A 108 -0.59 21.84 34.04
C GLU A 108 0.08 20.72 33.24
N VAL A 109 1.05 20.05 33.88
CA VAL A 109 1.79 18.90 33.32
C VAL A 109 0.83 17.79 32.84
N SER A 110 -0.31 17.63 33.51
CA SER A 110 -1.39 16.71 33.15
C SER A 110 -1.95 16.97 31.74
N GLY A 111 -2.19 18.24 31.41
CA GLY A 111 -2.69 18.65 30.09
C GLY A 111 -1.69 18.36 28.98
N TYR A 112 -0.40 18.62 29.20
CA TYR A 112 0.65 18.30 28.23
C TYR A 112 0.73 16.79 27.96
N ILE A 113 0.73 15.97 29.01
CA ILE A 113 0.77 14.50 28.89
C ILE A 113 -0.46 14.00 28.14
N PHE A 114 -1.65 14.52 28.45
CA PHE A 114 -2.89 14.14 27.77
C PHE A 114 -2.83 14.45 26.27
N ARG A 115 -2.43 15.68 25.90
CA ARG A 115 -2.24 16.09 24.49
C ARG A 115 -1.22 15.21 23.77
N ALA A 116 -0.11 14.86 24.43
CA ALA A 116 0.93 14.01 23.86
C ALA A 116 0.43 12.58 23.58
N ILE A 117 -0.28 11.97 24.54
CA ILE A 117 -0.86 10.64 24.38
C ILE A 117 -1.89 10.64 23.25
N LEU A 118 -2.81 11.60 23.26
CA LEU A 118 -3.84 11.68 22.24
C LEU A 118 -3.25 11.94 20.85
N GLY A 119 -2.36 12.93 20.73
CA GLY A 119 -1.68 13.22 19.47
C GLY A 119 -0.94 11.99 18.93
N THR A 120 -0.27 11.23 19.80
CA THR A 120 0.41 9.99 19.40
C THR A 120 -0.58 8.94 18.91
N LEU A 121 -1.69 8.70 19.61
CA LEU A 121 -2.74 7.76 19.19
C LEU A 121 -3.33 8.16 17.84
N CYS A 122 -3.61 9.45 17.65
CA CYS A 122 -4.13 10.00 16.40
C CYS A 122 -3.16 9.78 15.23
N PHE A 123 -1.88 10.11 15.40
CA PHE A 123 -0.87 9.93 14.36
C PHE A 123 -0.61 8.46 14.04
N ILE A 124 -0.59 7.59 15.05
CA ILE A 124 -0.48 6.14 14.83
C ILE A 124 -1.71 5.63 14.08
N SER A 125 -2.93 6.04 14.46
CA SER A 125 -4.17 5.62 13.79
C SER A 125 -4.24 6.07 12.33
N VAL A 126 -3.91 7.33 12.06
CA VAL A 126 -4.08 7.95 10.73
C VAL A 126 -2.92 7.64 9.80
N PHE A 127 -1.67 7.63 10.29
CA PHE A 127 -0.49 7.46 9.44
C PHE A 127 0.24 6.12 9.67
N GLY A 128 0.47 5.77 10.93
CA GLY A 128 1.27 4.58 11.28
C GLY A 128 0.60 3.28 10.89
N PHE A 129 -0.67 3.10 11.23
CA PHE A 129 -1.42 1.88 10.98
C PHE A 129 -1.62 1.62 9.48
N PRO A 130 -2.12 2.57 8.67
CA PRO A 130 -2.18 2.41 7.23
C PRO A 130 -0.82 2.14 6.58
N ALA A 131 0.26 2.79 7.02
CA ALA A 131 1.61 2.52 6.53
C ALA A 131 2.08 1.09 6.87
N PHE A 132 1.80 0.61 8.08
CA PHE A 132 2.08 -0.77 8.47
C PHE A 132 1.34 -1.78 7.59
N ILE A 133 0.04 -1.56 7.34
CA ILE A 133 -0.75 -2.40 6.43
C ILE A 133 -0.19 -2.37 5.01
N ALA A 134 0.26 -1.20 4.52
CA ALA A 134 0.92 -1.07 3.23
C ALA A 134 2.19 -1.92 3.15
N VAL A 135 3.02 -1.93 4.19
CA VAL A 135 4.23 -2.78 4.26
C VAL A 135 3.87 -4.26 4.24
N VAL A 136 2.84 -4.68 4.97
CA VAL A 136 2.36 -6.07 4.97
C VAL A 136 1.87 -6.48 3.57
N CYS A 137 0.99 -5.68 2.96
CA CYS A 137 0.47 -5.96 1.62
C CYS A 137 1.59 -5.97 0.57
N GLY A 138 2.49 -4.98 0.62
CA GLY A 138 3.66 -4.91 -0.26
C GLY A 138 4.58 -6.12 -0.11
N THR A 139 4.78 -6.60 1.12
CA THR A 139 5.58 -7.81 1.39
C THR A 139 4.94 -9.06 0.80
N ILE A 140 3.63 -9.23 0.94
CA ILE A 140 2.89 -10.35 0.36
C ILE A 140 3.00 -10.33 -1.17
N TYR A 141 2.73 -9.18 -1.80
CA TYR A 141 2.85 -9.03 -3.25
C TYR A 141 4.28 -9.27 -3.74
N TYR A 142 5.27 -8.70 -3.05
CA TYR A 142 6.67 -8.91 -3.38
C TYR A 142 7.05 -10.40 -3.30
N HIS A 143 6.69 -11.07 -2.21
CA HIS A 143 7.00 -12.47 -2.01
C HIS A 143 6.36 -13.37 -3.08
N TYR A 144 5.09 -13.12 -3.41
CA TYR A 144 4.44 -13.83 -4.50
C TYR A 144 5.10 -13.55 -5.86
N SER A 145 5.54 -12.31 -6.11
CA SER A 145 6.29 -11.98 -7.33
C SER A 145 7.63 -12.73 -7.43
N GLU A 146 8.30 -13.01 -6.31
CA GLU A 146 9.52 -13.85 -6.27
C GLU A 146 9.21 -15.31 -6.61
N LEU A 147 8.08 -15.85 -6.15
CA LEU A 147 7.63 -17.20 -6.54
C LEU A 147 7.43 -17.29 -8.05
N LEU A 148 6.76 -16.29 -8.64
CA LEU A 148 6.52 -16.23 -10.08
C LEU A 148 7.84 -16.07 -10.86
N SER A 149 8.76 -15.24 -10.39
CA SER A 149 10.10 -15.08 -10.97
C SER A 149 10.89 -16.39 -10.97
N GLY A 150 10.91 -17.09 -9.84
CA GLY A 150 11.53 -18.40 -9.71
C GLY A 150 10.90 -19.44 -10.64
N PHE A 151 9.59 -19.39 -10.82
CA PHE A 151 8.86 -20.22 -11.76
C PHE A 151 9.17 -19.87 -13.22
N CYS A 152 9.22 -18.57 -13.59
CA CYS A 152 9.63 -18.12 -14.92
C CYS A 152 11.02 -18.68 -15.27
N GLY A 153 11.99 -18.56 -14.35
CA GLY A 153 13.33 -19.13 -14.52
C GLY A 153 13.33 -20.66 -14.74
N LYS A 154 12.48 -21.40 -14.03
CA LYS A 154 12.32 -22.85 -14.25
C LYS A 154 11.76 -23.17 -15.64
N ILE A 155 10.82 -22.39 -16.17
CA ILE A 155 10.31 -22.57 -17.53
C ILE A 155 11.41 -22.33 -18.56
N THR A 156 12.21 -21.27 -18.37
CA THR A 156 13.33 -20.98 -19.27
C THR A 156 14.37 -22.10 -19.27
N ASP A 157 14.71 -22.64 -18.09
CA ASP A 157 15.64 -23.77 -17.97
C ASP A 157 15.05 -25.07 -18.53
N TYR A 158 13.72 -25.24 -18.40
CA TYR A 158 12.99 -26.37 -18.98
C TYR A 158 13.10 -26.40 -20.50
N GLY A 159 13.01 -25.24 -21.18
CA GLY A 159 13.18 -25.15 -22.63
C GLY A 159 14.56 -25.58 -23.16
N LYS A 160 15.58 -25.62 -22.30
CA LYS A 160 16.96 -25.99 -22.67
C LYS A 160 17.28 -27.47 -22.49
N LYS A 161 16.50 -28.20 -21.67
CA LYS A 161 16.76 -29.61 -21.31
C LYS A 161 15.98 -30.57 -22.21
N ASN A 162 16.37 -31.85 -22.22
CA ASN A 162 15.55 -32.89 -22.84
C ASN A 162 14.23 -33.02 -22.08
N ILE A 163 13.14 -32.82 -22.79
CA ILE A 163 11.82 -32.66 -22.20
C ILE A 163 11.21 -34.03 -21.91
N CYS A 164 10.85 -34.27 -20.65
CA CYS A 164 10.17 -35.48 -20.19
C CYS A 164 8.79 -35.14 -19.63
N HIS A 165 7.81 -36.02 -19.90
CA HIS A 165 6.42 -35.90 -19.48
C HIS A 165 6.26 -35.67 -17.96
N GLU A 166 7.04 -36.37 -17.13
CA GLU A 166 6.97 -36.23 -15.66
C GLU A 166 7.29 -34.80 -15.22
N LEU A 167 8.26 -34.17 -15.87
CA LEU A 167 8.71 -32.83 -15.53
C LEU A 167 7.71 -31.77 -16.04
N SER A 168 7.09 -31.99 -17.20
CA SER A 168 5.96 -31.18 -17.69
C SER A 168 4.79 -31.21 -16.71
N LEU A 169 4.43 -32.40 -16.20
CA LEU A 169 3.35 -32.56 -15.24
C LEU A 169 3.64 -31.83 -13.92
N LYS A 170 4.88 -31.90 -13.41
CA LYS A 170 5.31 -31.15 -12.22
C LYS A 170 5.23 -29.64 -12.46
N LEU A 171 5.63 -29.17 -13.64
CA LEU A 171 5.55 -27.76 -14.03
C LEU A 171 4.10 -27.27 -14.09
N MET A 172 3.20 -28.05 -14.69
CA MET A 172 1.77 -27.76 -14.78
C MET A 172 1.13 -27.67 -13.38
N LYS A 173 1.39 -28.65 -12.50
CA LYS A 173 0.88 -28.62 -11.11
C LYS A 173 1.39 -27.40 -10.34
N CYS A 174 2.64 -27.01 -10.55
CA CYS A 174 3.21 -25.81 -9.95
C CYS A 174 2.54 -24.53 -10.48
N HIS A 175 2.26 -24.46 -11.78
CA HIS A 175 1.53 -23.35 -12.40
C HIS A 175 0.11 -23.22 -11.88
N GLU A 176 -0.65 -24.32 -11.87
CA GLU A 176 -2.01 -24.36 -11.33
C GLU A 176 -2.05 -23.89 -9.88
N PHE A 177 -1.07 -24.32 -9.07
CA PHE A 177 -0.93 -23.86 -7.70
C PHE A 177 -0.71 -22.34 -7.63
N LEU A 178 0.20 -21.79 -8.43
CA LEU A 178 0.46 -20.35 -8.46
C LEU A 178 -0.79 -19.58 -8.94
N CYS A 179 -1.51 -20.07 -9.95
CA CYS A 179 -2.78 -19.46 -10.37
C CYS A 179 -3.79 -19.40 -9.22
N ARG A 180 -3.95 -20.50 -8.47
CA ARG A 180 -4.82 -20.52 -7.29
C ARG A 180 -4.37 -19.53 -6.22
N MET A 181 -3.06 -19.44 -5.95
CA MET A 181 -2.54 -18.43 -5.03
C MET A 181 -2.83 -17.01 -5.50
N SER A 182 -2.74 -16.70 -6.79
CA SER A 182 -3.08 -15.35 -7.27
C SER A 182 -4.53 -14.98 -6.97
N LEU A 183 -5.45 -15.95 -7.10
CA LEU A 183 -6.86 -15.76 -6.76
C LEU A 183 -7.05 -15.57 -5.25
N GLU A 184 -6.38 -16.37 -4.42
CA GLU A 184 -6.43 -16.25 -2.95
C GLU A 184 -5.88 -14.89 -2.48
N ILE A 185 -4.75 -14.44 -3.04
CA ILE A 185 -4.17 -13.13 -2.75
C ILE A 185 -5.13 -12.02 -3.15
N GLU A 186 -5.71 -12.09 -4.35
CA GLU A 186 -6.63 -11.07 -4.85
C GLU A 186 -7.89 -11.01 -3.97
N ASP A 187 -8.55 -12.14 -3.68
CA ASP A 187 -9.74 -12.16 -2.81
C ASP A 187 -9.46 -11.61 -1.40
N THR A 188 -8.25 -11.88 -0.89
CA THR A 188 -7.85 -11.47 0.47
C THR A 188 -7.48 -10.00 0.54
N LEU A 189 -6.67 -9.51 -0.41
CA LEU A 189 -6.03 -8.20 -0.33
C LEU A 189 -6.75 -7.11 -1.11
N SER A 190 -7.55 -7.43 -2.13
CA SER A 190 -8.14 -6.44 -3.04
C SER A 190 -8.94 -5.36 -2.30
N LEU A 191 -9.80 -5.76 -1.36
CA LEU A 191 -10.58 -4.82 -0.53
C LEU A 191 -9.68 -4.04 0.45
N ILE A 192 -8.69 -4.68 1.06
CA ILE A 192 -7.75 -4.04 1.99
C ILE A 192 -6.98 -2.94 1.27
N VAL A 193 -6.48 -3.22 0.06
CA VAL A 193 -5.76 -2.25 -0.75
C VAL A 193 -6.66 -1.12 -1.21
N LEU A 194 -7.92 -1.38 -1.57
CA LEU A 194 -8.88 -0.31 -1.90
C LEU A 194 -9.05 0.66 -0.73
N ILE A 195 -9.37 0.13 0.46
CA ILE A 195 -9.58 0.97 1.65
C ILE A 195 -8.29 1.71 2.01
N LEU A 196 -7.14 1.04 1.90
CA LEU A 196 -5.82 1.66 2.11
C LEU A 196 -5.59 2.83 1.16
N LEU A 197 -5.80 2.64 -0.15
CA LEU A 197 -5.66 3.69 -1.17
C LEU A 197 -6.58 4.87 -0.84
N CYS A 198 -7.86 4.62 -0.56
CA CYS A 198 -8.81 5.67 -0.20
C CYS A 198 -8.38 6.44 1.06
N CYS A 199 -8.00 5.72 2.13
CA CYS A 199 -7.57 6.32 3.40
C CYS A 199 -6.33 7.20 3.23
N GLN A 200 -5.35 6.68 2.49
CA GLN A 200 -4.07 7.34 2.23
C GLN A 200 -4.25 8.56 1.33
N THR A 201 -4.98 8.43 0.21
CA THR A 201 -5.25 9.55 -0.69
C THR A 201 -6.07 10.65 -0.01
N LEU A 202 -7.07 10.31 0.80
CA LEU A 202 -7.84 11.28 1.59
C LEU A 202 -6.93 12.02 2.58
N SER A 203 -6.10 11.29 3.33
CA SER A 203 -5.16 11.87 4.29
C SER A 203 -4.14 12.79 3.62
N MET A 204 -3.65 12.42 2.44
CA MET A 204 -2.74 13.25 1.65
C MET A 204 -3.45 14.53 1.15
N TYR A 205 -4.68 14.42 0.68
CA TYR A 205 -5.49 15.57 0.25
C TYR A 205 -5.74 16.56 1.40
N ILE A 206 -6.07 16.06 2.59
CA ILE A 206 -6.26 16.89 3.80
C ILE A 206 -4.97 17.62 4.17
N ALA A 207 -3.84 16.91 4.17
CA ALA A 207 -2.55 17.51 4.49
C ALA A 207 -2.13 18.58 3.46
N LEU A 208 -2.28 18.30 2.17
CA LEU A 208 -2.00 19.27 1.10
C LEU A 208 -2.89 20.51 1.21
N SER A 209 -4.20 20.32 1.42
CA SER A 209 -5.15 21.41 1.61
C SER A 209 -4.78 22.28 2.82
N SER A 210 -4.36 21.65 3.91
CA SER A 210 -3.89 22.36 5.11
C SER A 210 -2.63 23.18 4.82
N LEU A 211 -1.63 22.60 4.15
CA LEU A 211 -0.39 23.32 3.79
C LEU A 211 -0.65 24.53 2.87
N VAL A 212 -1.53 24.37 1.89
CA VAL A 212 -1.92 25.45 0.97
C VAL A 212 -2.66 26.56 1.72
N LEU A 213 -3.53 26.20 2.65
CA LEU A 213 -4.34 27.19 3.37
C LEU A 213 -3.48 28.09 4.26
N PHE A 214 -2.56 27.50 5.02
CA PHE A 214 -1.71 28.24 5.97
C PHE A 214 -0.54 28.99 5.33
N ASN A 215 -0.26 28.78 4.04
CA ASN A 215 0.96 29.20 3.35
C ASN A 215 2.20 28.63 4.06
N PHE A 216 2.92 27.71 3.40
CA PHE A 216 3.96 26.88 4.04
C PHE A 216 4.96 27.66 4.91
N ASN A 217 5.36 28.85 4.48
CA ASN A 217 6.30 29.69 5.23
C ASN A 217 5.73 30.21 6.55
N ASN A 218 4.44 30.56 6.57
CA ASN A 218 3.75 31.16 7.71
C ASN A 218 3.04 30.12 8.59
N ALA A 219 2.99 28.86 8.15
CA ALA A 219 2.33 27.80 8.90
C ALA A 219 3.03 27.57 10.26
N PRO A 220 2.24 27.44 11.37
CA PRO A 220 2.75 27.02 12.67
C PRO A 220 3.60 25.76 12.59
N ALA A 221 4.62 25.66 13.45
CA ALA A 221 5.50 24.50 13.47
C ALA A 221 4.73 23.19 13.74
N SER A 222 3.68 23.23 14.58
CA SER A 222 2.82 22.07 14.84
C SER A 222 2.19 21.48 13.57
N ILE A 223 1.71 22.34 12.66
CA ILE A 223 1.08 21.97 11.39
C ILE A 223 2.12 21.43 10.41
N LYS A 224 3.32 22.04 10.37
CA LYS A 224 4.44 21.53 9.54
C LYS A 224 4.78 20.08 9.93
N TRP A 225 4.96 19.82 11.23
CA TRP A 225 5.23 18.46 11.74
C TRP A 225 4.06 17.50 11.49
N GLN A 226 2.82 17.95 11.56
CA GLN A 226 1.65 17.14 11.22
C GLN A 226 1.63 16.69 9.75
N CYS A 227 2.17 17.50 8.84
CA CYS A 227 2.18 17.20 7.41
C CYS A 227 3.33 16.27 7.00
N ILE A 228 4.38 16.11 7.82
CA ILE A 228 5.55 15.28 7.47
C ILE A 228 5.16 13.82 7.19
N PRO A 229 4.41 13.10 8.05
CA PRO A 229 3.94 11.75 7.74
C PRO A 229 3.14 11.71 6.43
N ALA A 230 2.32 12.74 6.19
CA ALA A 230 1.48 12.82 5.01
C ALA A 230 2.29 12.96 3.70
N VAL A 231 3.41 13.67 3.73
CA VAL A 231 4.27 13.89 2.56
C VAL A 231 5.30 12.76 2.39
N THR A 232 5.62 12.02 3.45
CA THR A 232 6.65 10.97 3.41
C THR A 232 6.07 9.55 3.37
N LEU A 233 5.32 9.16 4.39
CA LEU A 233 4.81 7.79 4.54
C LEU A 233 3.71 7.48 3.53
N ILE A 234 2.84 8.45 3.23
CA ILE A 234 1.73 8.20 2.31
C ILE A 234 2.25 7.90 0.91
N PRO A 235 3.10 8.74 0.29
CA PRO A 235 3.67 8.43 -1.01
C PRO A 235 4.46 7.12 -1.01
N ALA A 236 5.29 6.89 0.01
CA ALA A 236 6.06 5.67 0.12
C ALA A 236 5.17 4.41 0.18
N SER A 237 4.06 4.47 0.92
CA SER A 237 3.10 3.38 1.05
C SER A 237 2.39 3.08 -0.27
N LEU A 238 1.87 4.13 -0.93
CA LEU A 238 1.18 4.02 -2.21
C LEU A 238 2.11 3.47 -3.31
N ILE A 239 3.31 4.05 -3.44
CA ILE A 239 4.33 3.62 -4.39
C ILE A 239 4.74 2.18 -4.11
N GLY A 240 5.03 1.85 -2.85
CA GLY A 240 5.50 0.53 -2.45
C GLY A 240 4.51 -0.58 -2.80
N VAL A 241 3.24 -0.42 -2.41
CA VAL A 241 2.18 -1.41 -2.71
C VAL A 241 1.99 -1.55 -4.22
N ASN A 242 1.89 -0.44 -4.95
CA ASN A 242 1.65 -0.47 -6.40
C ASN A 242 2.83 -1.05 -7.18
N LEU A 243 4.08 -0.74 -6.79
CA LEU A 243 5.26 -1.32 -7.43
C LEU A 243 5.34 -2.84 -7.18
N CYS A 244 5.07 -3.28 -5.95
CA CYS A 244 5.05 -4.71 -5.62
C CYS A 244 3.93 -5.45 -6.37
N ALA A 245 2.72 -4.89 -6.43
CA ALA A 245 1.61 -5.45 -7.18
C ALA A 245 1.89 -5.49 -8.69
N SER A 246 2.37 -4.39 -9.28
CA SER A 246 2.66 -4.34 -10.72
C SER A 246 3.81 -5.27 -11.14
N ARG A 247 4.72 -5.61 -10.21
CA ARG A 247 5.76 -6.61 -10.44
C ARG A 247 5.15 -7.98 -10.70
N ILE A 248 4.04 -8.35 -10.04
CA ILE A 248 3.32 -9.60 -10.29
C ILE A 248 2.88 -9.68 -11.75
N SER A 249 2.21 -8.64 -12.26
CA SER A 249 1.78 -8.59 -13.66
C SER A 249 2.95 -8.76 -14.64
N SER A 250 4.07 -8.09 -14.38
CA SER A 250 5.28 -8.24 -15.19
C SER A 250 5.86 -9.67 -15.15
N GLN A 251 5.80 -10.35 -14.01
CA GLN A 251 6.23 -11.75 -13.92
C GLN A 251 5.25 -12.71 -14.60
N ILE A 252 3.95 -12.43 -14.58
CA ILE A 252 2.95 -13.19 -15.35
C ILE A 252 3.24 -13.08 -16.85
N GLU A 253 3.52 -11.87 -17.35
CA GLU A 253 3.93 -11.65 -18.74
C GLU A 253 5.23 -12.41 -19.08
N CYS A 254 6.23 -12.41 -18.18
CA CYS A 254 7.45 -13.23 -18.32
C CYS A 254 7.14 -14.72 -18.50
N ILE A 255 6.24 -15.25 -17.67
CA ILE A 255 5.82 -16.65 -17.71
C ILE A 255 5.14 -16.96 -19.05
N GLN A 256 4.20 -16.13 -19.49
CA GLN A 256 3.51 -16.31 -20.77
C GLN A 256 4.48 -16.28 -21.95
N ALA A 257 5.38 -15.31 -21.99
CA ALA A 257 6.42 -15.23 -23.02
C ALA A 257 7.32 -16.48 -23.02
N SER A 258 7.75 -16.92 -21.84
CA SER A 258 8.59 -18.11 -21.68
C SER A 258 7.88 -19.39 -22.11
N LEU A 259 6.60 -19.57 -21.73
CA LEU A 259 5.78 -20.70 -22.16
C LEU A 259 5.63 -20.72 -23.68
N GLN A 260 5.37 -19.56 -24.30
CA GLN A 260 5.25 -19.44 -25.75
C GLN A 260 6.56 -19.80 -26.45
N THR A 261 7.71 -19.33 -25.95
CA THR A 261 9.02 -19.70 -26.50
C THR A 261 9.27 -21.21 -26.40
N VAL A 262 8.98 -21.83 -25.26
CA VAL A 262 9.14 -23.29 -25.07
C VAL A 262 8.23 -24.06 -26.03
N ARG A 263 6.98 -23.64 -26.17
CA ARG A 263 6.00 -24.26 -27.08
C ARG A 263 6.48 -24.19 -28.54
N ASN A 264 6.95 -23.03 -28.99
CA ASN A 264 7.46 -22.86 -30.36
C ASN A 264 8.70 -23.73 -30.63
N ASN A 265 9.62 -23.81 -29.66
CA ASN A 265 10.80 -24.67 -29.75
C ASN A 265 10.45 -26.16 -29.82
N LEU A 266 9.38 -26.58 -29.13
CA LEU A 266 8.88 -27.95 -29.19
C LEU A 266 8.28 -28.28 -30.56
N PHE A 267 7.46 -27.38 -31.12
CA PHE A 267 6.91 -27.57 -32.47
C PHE A 267 8.00 -27.68 -33.54
N ALA A 268 9.09 -26.91 -33.41
CA ALA A 268 10.22 -26.98 -34.33
C ALA A 268 11.02 -28.30 -34.26
N LYS A 269 10.89 -29.07 -33.16
CA LYS A 269 11.74 -30.25 -32.85
C LYS A 269 11.07 -31.62 -33.10
N SER A 270 9.94 -31.70 -33.81
CA SER A 270 9.19 -32.91 -34.25
C SER A 270 7.89 -33.26 -33.49
N GLU A 271 7.00 -34.01 -34.16
CA GLU A 271 5.59 -34.32 -33.81
C GLU A 271 5.38 -35.20 -32.56
N THR A 272 6.42 -35.81 -31.99
CA THR A 272 6.30 -36.84 -30.93
C THR A 272 5.95 -36.30 -29.53
N HIS A 273 5.74 -34.99 -29.38
CA HIS A 273 5.48 -34.34 -28.07
C HIS A 273 4.05 -33.82 -27.87
N GLY A 274 3.06 -34.35 -28.59
CA GLY A 274 1.66 -33.87 -28.52
C GLY A 274 1.09 -33.67 -27.11
N LYS A 275 1.35 -34.58 -26.17
CA LYS A 275 0.89 -34.45 -24.76
C LYS A 275 1.53 -33.26 -24.03
N ILE A 276 2.82 -33.01 -24.26
CA ILE A 276 3.54 -31.90 -23.61
C ILE A 276 3.07 -30.57 -24.19
N VAL A 277 2.86 -30.51 -25.49
CA VAL A 277 2.29 -29.32 -26.16
C VAL A 277 0.89 -29.03 -25.64
N SER A 278 0.07 -30.06 -25.41
CA SER A 278 -1.24 -29.91 -24.78
C SER A 278 -1.14 -29.36 -23.35
N PHE A 279 -0.20 -29.85 -22.52
CA PHE A 279 0.02 -29.27 -21.18
C PHE A 279 0.42 -27.79 -21.23
N LEU A 280 1.35 -27.42 -22.11
CA LEU A 280 1.74 -26.02 -22.29
C LEU A 280 0.57 -25.16 -22.79
N GLY A 281 -0.26 -25.70 -23.69
CA GLY A 281 -1.50 -25.05 -24.13
C GLY A 281 -2.45 -24.76 -22.96
N MET A 282 -2.72 -25.76 -22.12
CA MET A 282 -3.57 -25.58 -20.94
C MET A 282 -3.00 -24.55 -19.95
N MET A 283 -1.68 -24.54 -19.74
CA MET A 283 -1.03 -23.52 -18.90
C MET A 283 -1.21 -22.11 -19.47
N MET A 284 -1.11 -21.94 -20.78
CA MET A 284 -1.32 -20.65 -21.45
C MET A 284 -2.78 -20.18 -21.42
N GLU A 285 -3.75 -21.11 -21.47
CA GLU A 285 -5.18 -20.82 -21.38
C GLU A 285 -5.59 -20.44 -19.94
N THR A 286 -4.89 -20.96 -18.94
CA THR A 286 -5.15 -20.67 -17.53
C THR A 286 -4.66 -19.26 -17.19
N LYS A 287 -5.59 -18.38 -16.81
CA LYS A 287 -5.27 -16.98 -16.48
C LYS A 287 -5.01 -16.80 -14.99
N PHE A 288 -3.97 -16.04 -14.68
CA PHE A 288 -3.75 -15.50 -13.34
C PHE A 288 -4.75 -14.39 -13.03
N ALA A 289 -5.10 -14.24 -11.76
CA ALA A 289 -5.92 -13.11 -11.32
C ALA A 289 -5.12 -11.80 -11.49
N PRO A 290 -5.71 -10.76 -12.10
CA PRO A 290 -5.10 -9.43 -12.08
C PRO A 290 -5.09 -8.91 -10.64
N MET A 291 -4.01 -8.22 -10.25
CA MET A 291 -3.95 -7.58 -8.94
C MET A 291 -4.72 -6.26 -8.99
N THR A 292 -5.81 -6.16 -8.24
CA THR A 292 -6.68 -4.98 -8.25
C THR A 292 -6.94 -4.45 -6.84
N ALA A 293 -7.47 -3.23 -6.78
CA ALA A 293 -8.04 -2.65 -5.58
C ALA A 293 -9.57 -2.68 -5.69
N GLY A 294 -10.17 -3.62 -4.96
CA GLY A 294 -11.60 -3.87 -4.87
C GLY A 294 -12.28 -4.27 -6.17
N GLY A 295 -11.55 -4.84 -7.14
CA GLY A 295 -12.07 -5.17 -8.48
C GLY A 295 -12.29 -3.96 -9.39
N VAL A 296 -12.10 -2.73 -8.89
CA VAL A 296 -12.37 -1.49 -9.64
C VAL A 296 -11.12 -0.97 -10.33
N LEU A 297 -9.97 -1.10 -9.68
CA LEU A 297 -8.74 -0.41 -10.08
C LEU A 297 -7.56 -1.37 -10.17
N GLU A 298 -7.06 -1.60 -11.37
CA GLU A 298 -5.89 -2.47 -11.58
C GLU A 298 -4.60 -1.77 -11.14
N LEU A 299 -3.78 -2.46 -10.34
CA LEU A 299 -2.55 -1.92 -9.74
C LEU A 299 -1.37 -1.93 -10.74
N LYS A 300 -1.46 -1.06 -11.75
CA LYS A 300 -0.43 -0.87 -12.79
C LYS A 300 0.59 0.20 -12.38
N LYS A 301 1.82 0.12 -12.94
CA LYS A 301 2.89 1.12 -12.70
C LYS A 301 2.44 2.57 -12.93
N GLY A 302 1.58 2.81 -13.92
CA GLY A 302 1.05 4.14 -14.25
C GLY A 302 0.03 4.70 -13.25
N LEU A 303 -0.59 3.85 -12.42
CA LEU A 303 -1.66 4.28 -11.51
C LEU A 303 -1.22 5.38 -10.56
N ILE A 304 0.00 5.27 -10.05
CA ILE A 304 0.56 6.21 -9.08
C ILE A 304 0.74 7.60 -9.68
N LEU A 305 1.15 7.68 -10.95
CA LEU A 305 1.23 8.95 -11.67
C LEU A 305 -0.15 9.59 -11.83
N THR A 306 -1.19 8.78 -12.08
CA THR A 306 -2.57 9.26 -12.13
C THR A 306 -3.04 9.79 -10.76
N VAL A 307 -2.77 9.06 -9.67
CA VAL A 307 -3.15 9.49 -8.32
C VAL A 307 -2.44 10.80 -7.94
N PHE A 308 -1.12 10.88 -8.07
CA PHE A 308 -0.39 12.13 -7.78
C PHE A 308 -0.74 13.26 -8.74
N GLY A 309 -0.93 12.96 -10.02
CA GLY A 309 -1.38 13.93 -11.01
C GLY A 309 -2.72 14.54 -10.62
N SER A 310 -3.70 13.71 -10.24
CA SER A 310 -5.00 14.19 -9.77
C SER A 310 -4.88 15.04 -8.51
N LEU A 311 -4.09 14.62 -7.52
CA LEU A 311 -3.84 15.39 -6.30
C LEU A 311 -3.20 16.75 -6.60
N PHE A 312 -2.25 16.79 -7.54
CA PHE A 312 -1.61 18.03 -7.95
C PHE A 312 -2.58 18.95 -8.70
N THR A 313 -3.35 18.42 -9.66
CA THR A 313 -4.35 19.20 -10.40
C THR A 313 -5.41 19.79 -9.47
N TYR A 314 -5.99 19.00 -8.57
CA TYR A 314 -6.98 19.50 -7.60
C TYR A 314 -6.34 20.44 -6.58
N GLY A 315 -5.12 20.17 -6.13
CA GLY A 315 -4.38 21.06 -5.24
C GLY A 315 -4.13 22.44 -5.88
N LEU A 316 -3.69 22.47 -7.14
CA LEU A 316 -3.52 23.71 -7.90
C LEU A 316 -4.83 24.45 -8.15
N LEU A 317 -5.91 23.73 -8.42
CA LEU A 317 -7.24 24.33 -8.58
C LEU A 317 -7.67 25.06 -7.31
N ILE A 318 -7.46 24.46 -6.13
CA ILE A 318 -7.76 25.08 -4.84
C ILE A 318 -6.90 26.32 -4.61
N ILE A 319 -5.60 26.26 -4.96
CA ILE A 319 -4.71 27.43 -4.87
C ILE A 319 -5.21 28.57 -5.76
N ASN A 320 -5.63 28.25 -7.00
CA ASN A 320 -6.08 29.27 -7.95
C ASN A 320 -7.36 29.95 -7.47
N ILE A 321 -8.35 29.17 -7.00
CA ILE A 321 -9.61 29.71 -6.47
C ILE A 321 -9.38 30.59 -5.24
N LYS A 322 -8.37 30.30 -4.41
CA LYS A 322 -8.03 31.12 -3.23
C LYS A 322 -7.45 32.49 -3.60
N ASN A 323 -6.82 32.62 -4.76
CA ASN A 323 -6.13 33.84 -5.20
C ASN A 323 -7.05 34.81 -5.98
N GLU A 324 -8.27 34.38 -6.31
CA GLU A 324 -9.34 35.22 -6.88
C GLU A 324 -10.18 35.88 -5.77
#